data_AF-A0A259N4I0-F1
#
_entry.id   AF-A0A259N4I0-F1
#
_cell.length_a   1.000
_cell.length_b   1.000
_cell.length_c   1.000
_cell.angle_alpha   90.00
_cell.angle_beta   90.00
_cell.angle_gamma   90.00
#
_symmetry.space_group_name_H-M   'P 1'
#
loop_
_entity.id
_entity.type
_entity.pdbx_description
1 polymer ?
#
loop_
_entity_poly.entity_id
_entity_poly.type
_entity_poly.pdbx_seq_one_letter_code
_entity_poly.pdbx_strand_id
1 'polypeptide(L)' 'MSALGITSADASKLREVFIAAAEVDNNFSMPNTDAYGCRYALDSLISFGNREAIIRSAWIIKVGEDYPRLVSCYVLRGAT' A
#
# COMPACT_ATOMS: atom_id res chain seq x y z
N MET A 1 -8.96 -0.89 -7.82
CA MET A 1 -7.85 -0.31 -8.63
C MET A 1 -8.29 0.12 -10.04
N SER A 2 -9.57 0.47 -10.27
CA SER A 2 -10.07 0.80 -11.62
C SER A 2 -9.36 2.00 -12.27
N ALA A 3 -8.94 2.98 -11.45
CA ALA A 3 -8.11 4.10 -11.91
C ALA A 3 -6.80 3.62 -12.57
N LEU A 4 -6.24 2.51 -12.11
CA LEU A 4 -5.03 1.88 -12.65
C LEU A 4 -5.33 0.74 -13.64
N GLY A 5 -6.60 0.42 -13.89
CA GLY A 5 -7.00 -0.65 -14.81
C GLY A 5 -6.67 -2.07 -14.33
N ILE A 6 -6.33 -2.25 -13.06
CA ILE A 6 -5.93 -3.54 -12.49
C ILE A 6 -7.16 -4.41 -12.22
N THR A 7 -7.06 -5.67 -12.61
CA THR A 7 -8.07 -6.73 -12.41
C THR A 7 -7.60 -7.76 -11.38
N SER A 8 -8.44 -8.74 -11.05
CA SER A 8 -8.04 -9.85 -10.17
C SER A 8 -6.89 -10.70 -10.73
N ALA A 9 -6.71 -10.73 -12.05
CA ALA A 9 -5.61 -11.46 -12.70
C ALA A 9 -4.24 -10.82 -12.40
N ASP A 10 -4.22 -9.53 -12.08
CA ASP A 10 -3.00 -8.75 -11.85
C ASP A 10 -2.52 -8.78 -10.39
N ALA A 11 -3.14 -9.60 -9.53
CA ALA A 11 -2.91 -9.60 -8.09
C ALA A 11 -1.43 -9.78 -7.70
N SER A 12 -0.70 -10.65 -8.40
CA SER A 12 0.74 -10.85 -8.15
C SER A 12 1.56 -9.61 -8.46
N LYS A 13 1.27 -8.95 -9.58
CA LYS A 13 1.96 -7.73 -10.00
C LYS A 13 1.63 -6.56 -9.08
N LEU A 14 0.39 -6.49 -8.61
CA LEU A 14 -0.03 -5.51 -7.62
C LEU A 14 0.75 -5.68 -6.30
N ARG A 15 0.96 -6.93 -5.86
CA ARG A 15 1.76 -7.23 -4.67
C ARG A 15 3.19 -6.72 -4.82
N GLU A 16 3.85 -7.01 -5.93
CA GLU A 16 5.23 -6.56 -6.20
C GLU A 16 5.35 -5.04 -6.15
N VAL A 17 4.39 -4.33 -6.75
CA VAL A 17 4.38 -2.87 -6.77
C VAL A 17 4.20 -2.28 -5.37
N PHE A 18 3.34 -2.85 -4.52
CA PHE A 18 3.20 -2.40 -3.14
C PHE A 18 4.44 -2.66 -2.28
N ILE A 19 5.13 -3.79 -2.50
CA ILE A 19 6.38 -4.09 -1.80
C ILE A 19 7.44 -3.05 -2.20
N ALA A 20 7.63 -2.84 -3.51
CA ALA A 20 8.58 -1.85 -4.01
C ALA A 20 8.25 -0.42 -3.52
N ALA A 21 6.97 -0.04 -3.51
CA ALA A 21 6.54 1.26 -2.99
C ALA A 21 6.84 1.40 -1.50
N ALA A 22 6.57 0.36 -0.70
CA ALA A 22 6.83 0.38 0.74
C ALA A 22 8.33 0.43 1.10
N GLU A 23 9.22 -0.06 0.23
CA GLU A 23 10.67 0.04 0.42
C GLU A 23 11.23 1.44 0.13
N VAL A 24 10.60 2.18 -0.79
CA VAL A 24 11.07 3.50 -1.23
C VAL A 24 10.43 4.64 -0.45
N ASP A 25 9.18 4.46 -0.03
CA ASP A 25 8.35 5.52 0.53
C ASP A 25 8.50 5.60 2.05
N ASN A 26 9.21 6.64 2.50
CA ASN A 26 9.37 6.94 3.93
C ASN A 26 8.25 7.82 4.49
N ASN A 27 7.24 8.17 3.67
CA ASN A 27 6.14 9.02 4.10
C ASN A 27 4.97 8.19 4.63
N PHE A 28 5.14 7.67 5.85
CA PHE A 28 4.09 6.98 6.58
C PHE A 28 3.29 7.91 7.49
N SER A 29 2.00 7.63 7.63
CA SER A 29 1.19 8.23 8.68
C SER A 29 1.78 7.93 10.05
N MET A 30 1.60 8.82 11.03
CA MET A 30 2.01 8.56 12.41
C MET A 30 1.49 7.19 12.88
N PRO A 31 2.38 6.24 13.25
CA PRO A 31 1.96 4.89 13.58
C PRO A 31 1.08 4.86 14.83
N ASN A 32 0.09 3.97 14.84
CA ASN A 32 -0.78 3.71 15.98
C ASN A 32 -0.53 2.29 16.50
N THR A 33 -0.05 2.18 17.74
CA THR A 33 0.30 0.91 18.36
C THR A 33 -0.67 0.56 19.48
N ASP A 34 -1.19 -0.66 19.45
CA ASP A 34 -2.04 -1.22 20.51
C ASP A 34 -1.65 -2.68 20.80
N ALA A 35 -2.48 -3.38 21.59
CA ALA A 35 -2.27 -4.78 21.98
C ALA A 35 -2.22 -5.77 20.80
N TYR A 36 -2.64 -5.37 19.60
CA TYR A 36 -2.62 -6.20 18.40
C TYR A 36 -1.41 -5.92 17.48
N GLY A 37 -0.72 -4.80 17.69
CA GLY A 37 0.49 -4.44 16.95
C GLY A 37 0.53 -2.96 16.56
N CYS A 38 1.42 -2.64 15.64
CA CYS A 38 1.63 -1.29 15.11
C CYS A 38 0.95 -1.18 13.73
N ARG A 39 0.01 -0.24 13.59
CA ARG A 39 -0.67 0.08 12.33
C ARG A 39 -0.18 1.39 11.76
N TYR A 40 -0.02 1.45 10.45
CA TYR A 40 0.37 2.66 9.73
C TYR A 40 -0.17 2.63 8.30
N ALA A 41 -0.16 3.77 7.62
CA ALA A 41 -0.54 3.89 6.23
C ALA A 41 0.54 4.59 5.41
N LEU A 42 0.65 4.21 4.14
CA LEU A 42 1.53 4.82 3.14
C LEU A 42 0.70 5.37 1.99
N ASP A 43 1.03 6.58 1.52
CA ASP A 43 0.43 7.20 0.33
C ASP A 43 1.45 7.21 -0.80
N SER A 44 1.42 6.20 -1.65
CA SER A 44 2.43 6.00 -2.68
C SER A 44 1.86 6.27 -4.06
N LEU A 45 2.65 6.93 -4.91
CA LEU A 45 2.36 7.02 -6.34
C LEU A 45 2.65 5.65 -6.97
N ILE A 46 1.63 5.04 -7.54
CA ILE A 46 1.72 3.74 -8.21
C ILE A 46 1.48 3.93 -9.70
N SER A 47 2.41 3.42 -10.50
CA SER A 47 2.30 3.36 -11.95
C SER A 47 1.99 1.93 -12.40
N PHE A 48 0.95 1.76 -13.23
CA PHE A 48 0.57 0.46 -13.80
C PHE A 48 0.22 0.63 -15.29
N GLY A 49 1.08 0.09 -16.16
CA GLY A 49 1.00 0.38 -17.60
C GLY A 49 1.19 1.88 -17.85
N ASN A 50 0.22 2.50 -18.54
CA ASN A 50 0.25 3.93 -18.86
C ASN A 50 -0.60 4.78 -17.89
N ARG A 51 -0.92 4.25 -16.70
CA ARG A 51 -1.77 4.93 -15.72
C ARG A 51 -1.03 5.08 -14.41
N GLU A 52 -1.32 6.18 -13.72
CA GLU A 52 -0.76 6.47 -12.41
C GLU A 52 -1.85 6.92 -11.44
N ALA A 53 -1.70 6.57 -10.17
CA ALA A 53 -2.61 6.98 -9.11
C ALA A 53 -1.90 7.01 -7.76
N ILE A 54 -2.33 7.91 -6.88
CA ILE A 54 -1.93 7.87 -5.48
C ILE A 54 -2.81 6.84 -4.77
N ILE A 55 -2.17 5.85 -4.19
CA ILE A 55 -2.82 4.75 -3.49
C ILE A 55 -2.47 4.86 -2.01
N ARG A 56 -3.51 4.85 -1.15
CA ARG A 56 -3.30 4.65 0.29
C ARG A 56 -3.31 3.16 0.58
N SER A 57 -2.23 2.68 1.18
CA SER A 57 -2.10 1.31 1.67
C SER A 57 -2.01 1.31 3.19
N ALA A 58 -2.81 0.46 3.85
CA ALA A 58 -2.85 0.33 5.30
C ALA A 58 -2.18 -0.98 5.72
N TRP A 59 -1.27 -0.89 6.68
CA TRP A 59 -0.39 -1.97 7.11
C TRP A 59 -0.47 -2.21 8.60
N ILE A 60 -0.14 -3.44 9.02
CA ILE A 60 0.07 -3.81 10.41
C ILE A 60 1.33 -4.65 10.56
N ILE A 61 2.16 -4.33 11.56
CA ILE A 61 3.16 -5.25 12.12
C ILE A 61 2.53 -5.78 13.41
N LYS A 62 2.17 -7.06 13.45
CA LYS A 62 1.52 -7.64 14.63
C LYS A 62 2.53 -7.80 15.78
N VAL A 63 2.02 -7.89 17.01
CA VAL A 63 2.86 -8.22 18.17
C VAL A 63 3.59 -9.54 17.92
N GLY A 64 4.92 -9.53 18.07
CA GLY A 64 5.78 -10.70 17.84
C GLY A 64 6.17 -10.94 16.38
N GLU A 65 5.73 -10.10 15.45
CA GLU A 65 6.20 -10.09 14.05
C GLU A 65 7.18 -8.92 13.83
N ASP A 66 8.13 -9.11 12.93
CA ASP A 66 9.08 -8.09 12.46
C ASP A 66 8.85 -7.69 11.00
N TYR A 67 7.81 -8.25 10.36
CA TYR A 67 7.43 -7.96 8.99
C TYR A 67 6.03 -7.37 8.91
N PRO A 68 5.80 -6.39 8.01
CA PRO A 68 4.49 -5.77 7.83
C PRO A 68 3.55 -6.63 6.99
N ARG A 69 2.25 -6.48 7.25
CA ARG A 69 1.16 -7.11 6.51
C ARG A 69 0.23 -6.06 5.96
N LEU A 70 -0.05 -6.13 4.66
CA LEU A 70 -1.07 -5.29 4.02
C LEU A 70 -2.46 -5.72 4.50
N VAL A 71 -3.26 -4.76 4.99
CA VAL A 71 -4.62 -4.98 5.49
C VAL A 71 -5.65 -4.53 4.46
N SER A 72 -5.45 -3.35 3.87
CA SER A 72 -6.34 -2.79 2.86
C SER A 72 -5.58 -1.77 2.01
N CYS A 73 -6.08 -1.50 0.82
CA CYS A 73 -5.59 -0.41 -0.02
C CYS A 73 -6.72 0.16 -0.89
N TYR A 74 -6.64 1.45 -1.21
CA TYR A 74 -7.61 2.10 -2.08
C TYR A 74 -7.00 3.30 -2.82
N VAL A 75 -7.62 3.66 -3.94
CA VAL A 75 -7.23 4.83 -4.72
C VAL A 75 -7.61 6.09 -3.95
N LEU A 76 -6.62 6.91 -3.60
CA LEU A 76 -6.84 8.17 -2.89
C LEU A 76 -7.14 9.30 -3.89
N ARG A 77 -6.42 9.34 -5.01
CA ARG A 77 -6.74 10.14 -6.21
C ARG A 77 -6.01 9.62 -7.46
N GLY A 78 -6.57 9.85 -8.64
CA GLY A 78 -5.82 9.64 -9.89
C GLY A 78 -4.69 10.65 -10.03
N ALA A 79 -3.59 10.28 -10.69
CA ALA A 79 -2.65 11.27 -11.19
C ALA A 79 -3.35 12.03 -12.33
N THR A 80 -3.40 13.36 -12.22
CA THR A 80 -3.97 14.26 -13.23
C THR A 80 -3.13 14.30 -14.48
#